data_AF-A0A7C5Q1M4-F1
#
_entry.id   AF-A0A7C5Q1M4-F1
#
_cell.length_a   1.000
_cell.length_b   1.000
_cell.length_c   1.000
_cell.angle_alpha   90.00
_cell.angle_beta   90.00
_cell.angle_gamma   90.00
#
_symmetry.space_group_name_H-M   'P 1'
#
loop_
_entity.id
_entity.type
_entity.pdbx_description
1 polymer ?
#
loop_
_entity_poly.entity_id
_entity_poly.type
_entity_poly.pdbx_seq_one_letter_code
_entity_poly.pdbx_strand_id
1 'polypeptide(L)'
;MGKIVEFPSGDDQRKRKGDLERKRLSQEEFLSLVEPFRDGLRKFYPTQVKDILGIAGFGEKLGNEIFVMGVLIWEHLRRGEPVASTFMAVFVNGQLEKVSFLEARNNYWDWNLMMETYQTRFNTREMFRELQDLREQIFGGGKL
;
A
#
# COMPACT_ATOMS: atom_id res chain seq x y z
N MET A 1 -42.03 -37.23 13.38
CA MET A 1 -41.14 -37.64 12.27
C MET A 1 -40.35 -36.40 11.83
N GLY A 2 -39.17 -36.19 12.39
CA GLY A 2 -38.27 -35.11 11.97
C GLY A 2 -37.22 -35.67 11.01
N LYS A 3 -37.00 -35.01 9.87
CA LYS A 3 -35.90 -35.34 8.97
C LYS A 3 -34.62 -34.71 9.52
N ILE A 4 -33.67 -35.55 9.94
CA ILE A 4 -32.29 -35.14 10.19
C ILE A 4 -31.62 -34.97 8.83
N VAL A 5 -31.08 -33.78 8.56
CA VAL A 5 -30.25 -33.53 7.39
C VAL A 5 -28.80 -33.74 7.85
N GLU A 6 -28.19 -34.84 7.43
CA GLU A 6 -26.76 -35.07 7.56
C GLU A 6 -26.04 -34.30 6.45
N PHE A 7 -25.16 -33.38 6.86
CA PHE A 7 -24.25 -32.72 5.93
C PHE A 7 -23.00 -33.59 5.78
N PRO A 8 -22.56 -33.87 4.54
CA PRO A 8 -21.38 -34.71 4.31
C PRO A 8 -20.14 -34.03 4.89
N SER A 9 -19.55 -34.71 5.87
CA SER A 9 -18.18 -34.52 6.36
C SER A 9 -17.20 -34.74 5.20
N GLY A 10 -16.94 -33.68 4.44
CA GLY A 10 -15.93 -33.65 3.40
C GLY A 10 -14.54 -33.46 4.00
N ASP A 11 -14.00 -34.52 4.60
CA ASP A 11 -12.55 -34.72 4.65
C ASP A 11 -12.05 -34.97 3.22
N ASP A 12 -11.82 -33.89 2.47
CA ASP A 12 -10.77 -33.78 1.45
C ASP A 12 -10.88 -32.45 0.71
N GLN A 13 -10.27 -31.42 1.29
CA GLN A 13 -9.52 -30.43 0.52
C GLN A 13 -8.63 -29.58 1.44
N ARG A 14 -7.73 -30.24 2.17
CA ARG A 14 -6.43 -29.61 2.49
C ARG A 14 -5.61 -29.52 1.20
N LYS A 15 -6.05 -28.70 0.25
CA LYS A 15 -5.15 -28.12 -0.74
C LYS A 15 -4.16 -27.30 0.05
N ARG A 16 -2.94 -27.84 0.19
CA ARG A 16 -1.74 -27.14 0.63
C ARG A 16 -1.73 -25.75 -0.01
N LYS A 17 -2.20 -24.72 0.72
CA LYS A 17 -1.74 -23.36 0.52
C LYS A 17 -0.27 -23.46 0.84
N GLY A 18 0.58 -23.51 -0.19
CA GLY A 18 2.00 -23.29 0.02
C GLY A 18 2.11 -22.04 0.88
N ASP A 19 2.88 -22.13 1.97
CA ASP A 19 3.14 -21.00 2.83
C ASP A 19 3.61 -19.86 1.93
N LEU A 20 2.73 -18.88 1.71
CA LEU A 20 3.08 -17.71 0.95
C LEU A 20 4.08 -16.97 1.83
N GLU A 21 5.35 -17.04 1.46
CA GLU A 21 6.38 -16.31 2.15
C GLU A 21 6.32 -14.83 1.75
N ARG A 22 6.37 -13.96 2.76
CA ARG A 22 6.53 -12.52 2.59
C ARG A 22 7.92 -12.24 2.05
N LYS A 23 8.02 -11.42 1.01
CA LYS A 23 9.30 -11.02 0.42
C LYS A 23 9.36 -9.52 0.21
N ARG A 24 10.50 -8.91 0.51
CA ARG A 24 10.80 -7.52 0.10
C ARG A 24 10.70 -7.43 -1.42
N LEU A 25 10.16 -6.32 -1.91
CA LEU A 25 10.16 -6.01 -3.32
C LEU A 25 11.59 -5.71 -3.79
N SER A 26 11.94 -6.20 -4.98
CA SER A 26 13.11 -5.66 -5.69
C SER A 26 12.81 -4.24 -6.20
N GLN A 27 13.85 -3.52 -6.61
CA GLN A 27 13.70 -2.20 -7.22
C GLN A 27 12.84 -2.27 -8.50
N GLU A 28 13.05 -3.29 -9.34
CA GLU A 28 12.28 -3.49 -10.57
C GLU A 28 10.79 -3.75 -10.27
N GLU A 29 10.50 -4.55 -9.25
CA GLU A 29 9.12 -4.82 -8.82
C GLU A 29 8.44 -3.56 -8.29
N PHE A 30 9.15 -2.76 -7.49
CA PHE A 30 8.63 -1.48 -7.02
C PHE A 30 8.36 -0.52 -8.18
N LEU A 31 9.30 -0.39 -9.12
CA LEU A 31 9.14 0.48 -10.30
C LEU A 31 7.99 0.04 -11.20
N SER A 32 7.66 -1.25 -11.24
CA SER A 32 6.49 -1.76 -11.98
C SER A 32 5.15 -1.25 -11.41
N LEU A 33 5.11 -0.79 -10.17
CA LEU A 33 3.90 -0.29 -9.50
C LEU A 33 3.64 1.19 -9.75
N VAL A 34 4.57 1.92 -10.38
CA VAL A 34 4.46 3.37 -10.57
C VAL A 34 3.24 3.75 -11.41
N GLU A 35 3.05 3.11 -12.57
CA GLU A 35 1.90 3.38 -13.43
C GLU A 35 0.57 2.97 -12.77
N PRO A 36 0.41 1.75 -12.21
CA PRO A 36 -0.78 1.40 -11.44
C PRO A 36 -1.09 2.36 -10.29
N PHE A 37 -0.07 2.89 -9.63
CA PHE A 37 -0.23 3.87 -8.56
C PHE A 37 -0.75 5.20 -9.11
N ARG A 38 -0.17 5.70 -10.20
CA ARG A 38 -0.58 6.94 -10.87
C ARG A 38 -2.04 6.88 -11.32
N ASP A 39 -2.43 5.79 -11.97
CA ASP A 39 -3.81 5.58 -12.42
C ASP A 39 -4.78 5.46 -11.26
N GLY A 40 -4.41 4.71 -10.22
CA GLY A 40 -5.21 4.56 -9.02
C GLY A 40 -5.40 5.89 -8.28
N LEU A 41 -4.35 6.70 -8.15
CA LEU A 41 -4.45 8.02 -7.50
C LEU A 41 -5.34 8.99 -8.26
N ARG A 42 -5.26 9.02 -9.59
CA ARG A 42 -6.18 9.83 -10.41
C ARG A 42 -7.63 9.37 -10.26
N LYS A 43 -7.87 8.07 -10.06
CA LYS A 43 -9.21 7.52 -9.80
C LYS A 43 -9.73 7.86 -8.41
N PHE A 44 -8.91 7.75 -7.36
CA PHE A 44 -9.33 8.02 -5.98
C PHE A 44 -9.40 9.50 -5.64
N TYR A 45 -8.55 10.33 -6.26
CA TYR A 45 -8.45 11.76 -5.99
C TYR A 45 -8.49 12.61 -7.28
N PRO A 46 -9.53 12.46 -8.13
CA PRO A 46 -9.58 13.08 -9.47
C PRO A 46 -9.58 14.60 -9.45
N THR A 47 -10.00 15.22 -8.35
CA THR A 47 -10.04 16.68 -8.20
C THR A 47 -8.82 17.26 -7.50
N GLN A 48 -7.87 16.41 -7.09
CA GLN A 48 -6.68 16.83 -6.35
C GLN A 48 -5.42 16.54 -7.15
N VAL A 49 -5.25 15.33 -7.68
CA VAL A 49 -4.02 14.91 -8.34
C VAL A 49 -4.01 15.36 -9.80
N LYS A 50 -3.07 16.24 -10.15
CA LYS A 50 -2.77 16.63 -11.54
C LYS A 50 -1.76 15.66 -12.14
N ASP A 51 -0.60 15.54 -11.51
CA ASP A 51 0.42 14.60 -11.94
C ASP A 51 1.28 14.06 -10.80
N ILE A 52 1.96 12.94 -11.06
CA ILE A 52 2.94 12.32 -10.18
C ILE A 52 4.33 12.60 -10.76
N LEU A 53 5.17 13.30 -10.00
CA LEU A 53 6.51 13.71 -10.43
C LEU A 53 7.60 12.72 -10.01
N GLY A 54 7.39 12.03 -8.89
CA GLY A 54 8.36 11.07 -8.37
C GLY A 54 7.81 10.26 -7.21
N ILE A 55 8.32 9.05 -7.06
CA ILE A 55 7.96 8.13 -5.99
C ILE A 55 9.22 7.44 -5.49
N ALA A 56 9.40 7.44 -4.18
CA ALA A 56 10.48 6.75 -3.50
C ALA A 56 9.88 5.92 -2.37
N GLY A 57 10.28 4.67 -2.22
CA GLY A 57 9.69 3.81 -1.21
C GLY A 57 10.15 2.38 -1.33
N PHE A 58 9.48 1.53 -0.58
CA PHE A 58 9.76 0.12 -0.48
C PHE A 58 8.46 -0.63 -0.15
N GLY A 59 8.48 -1.93 -0.33
CA GLY A 59 7.30 -2.75 -0.08
C GLY A 59 7.63 -4.20 0.16
N GLU A 60 6.59 -4.92 0.53
CA GLU A 60 6.58 -6.37 0.67
C GLU A 60 5.48 -6.95 -0.20
N LYS A 61 5.73 -8.13 -0.77
CA LYS A 61 4.74 -8.94 -1.50
C LYS A 61 4.39 -10.20 -0.72
N LEU A 62 3.12 -10.58 -0.78
CA LEU A 62 2.57 -11.83 -0.25
C LEU A 62 1.55 -12.37 -1.25
N GLY A 63 1.96 -13.36 -2.05
CA GLY A 63 1.13 -13.87 -3.15
C GLY A 63 0.83 -12.77 -4.17
N ASN A 64 -0.44 -12.42 -4.32
CA ASN A 64 -0.91 -11.36 -5.23
C ASN A 64 -1.16 -10.01 -4.54
N GLU A 65 -0.95 -9.92 -3.23
CA GLU A 65 -1.04 -8.68 -2.46
C GLU A 65 0.35 -8.06 -2.31
N ILE A 66 0.44 -6.75 -2.49
CA ILE A 66 1.66 -5.98 -2.30
C ILE A 66 1.33 -4.80 -1.38
N PHE A 67 2.10 -4.66 -0.30
CA PHE A 67 2.01 -3.53 0.62
C PHE A 67 3.23 -2.63 0.40
N VAL A 68 2.99 -1.34 0.17
CA VAL A 68 4.03 -0.35 -0.14
C VAL A 68 3.93 0.82 0.83
N MET A 69 5.08 1.34 1.26
CA MET A 69 5.19 2.61 1.96
C MET A 69 6.23 3.48 1.26
N GLY A 70 6.02 4.80 1.27
CA GLY A 70 6.98 5.70 0.66
C GLY A 70 6.61 7.17 0.72
N VAL A 71 7.37 7.95 -0.02
CA VAL A 71 7.13 9.37 -0.27
C VAL A 71 6.79 9.57 -1.74
N LEU A 72 5.78 10.39 -1.96
CA LEU A 72 5.26 10.76 -3.26
C LEU A 72 5.47 12.26 -3.47
N ILE A 73 6.05 12.65 -4.60
CA ILE A 73 6.08 14.04 -5.06
C ILE A 73 5.07 14.17 -6.20
N TRP A 74 4.13 15.09 -6.07
CA TRP A 74 2.99 15.21 -6.97
C TRP A 74 2.49 16.64 -7.10
N GLU A 75 1.87 16.94 -8.24
CA GLU A 75 1.23 18.23 -8.50
C GLU A 75 -0.23 18.19 -8.09
N HIS A 76 -0.65 19.16 -7.29
CA HIS A 76 -2.06 19.33 -6.94
C HIS A 76 -2.76 20.26 -7.95
N LEU A 77 -3.94 19.90 -8.46
CA LEU A 77 -4.69 20.66 -9.48
C LEU A 77 -4.95 22.13 -9.13
N ARG A 78 -5.03 22.44 -7.83
CA ARG A 78 -5.29 23.79 -7.31
C ARG A 78 -4.09 24.45 -6.61
N ARG A 79 -2.92 23.82 -6.56
CA ARG A 79 -1.72 24.41 -5.97
C ARG A 79 -0.70 24.69 -7.08
N GLY A 80 0.00 25.81 -6.98
CA GLY A 80 1.00 26.21 -7.97
C GLY A 80 2.35 25.49 -7.82
N GLU A 81 2.54 24.75 -6.73
CA GLU A 81 3.81 24.10 -6.40
C GLU A 81 3.60 22.60 -6.13
N PRO A 82 4.58 21.74 -6.47
CA PRO A 82 4.57 20.34 -6.11
C PRO A 82 4.45 20.13 -4.60
N VAL A 83 3.73 19.10 -4.23
CA VAL A 83 3.54 18.64 -2.85
C VAL A 83 4.25 17.32 -2.69
N ALA A 84 4.90 17.16 -1.54
CA ALA A 84 5.44 15.88 -1.12
C ALA A 84 4.56 15.31 -0.01
N SER A 85 4.24 14.02 -0.07
CA SER A 85 3.35 13.35 0.88
C SER A 85 3.84 11.95 1.18
N THR A 86 3.76 11.55 2.44
CA THR A 86 4.08 10.19 2.86
C THR A 86 2.84 9.32 2.72
N PHE A 87 2.98 8.15 2.10
CA PHE A 87 1.85 7.28 1.78
C PHE A 87 2.06 5.83 2.22
N MET A 88 0.93 5.14 2.38
CA MET A 88 0.80 3.69 2.45
C MET A 88 -0.13 3.25 1.33
N ALA A 89 0.19 2.15 0.65
CA ALA A 89 -0.58 1.64 -0.47
C ALA A 89 -0.68 0.12 -0.43
N VAL A 90 -1.83 -0.40 -0.85
CA VAL A 90 -2.02 -1.83 -1.09
C VAL A 90 -2.42 -2.03 -2.53
N PHE A 91 -1.68 -2.92 -3.20
CA PHE A 91 -2.00 -3.41 -4.52
C PHE A 91 -2.48 -4.85 -4.42
N VAL A 92 -3.50 -5.19 -5.21
CA VAL A 92 -3.98 -6.57 -5.36
C VAL A 92 -4.06 -6.85 -6.85
N ASN A 93 -3.45 -7.95 -7.29
CA ASN A 93 -3.38 -8.30 -8.72
C ASN A 93 -2.80 -7.15 -9.58
N GLY A 94 -1.83 -6.40 -9.04
CA GLY A 94 -1.18 -5.29 -9.75
C GLY A 94 -1.99 -3.99 -9.83
N GLN A 95 -3.17 -3.89 -9.21
CA GLN A 95 -3.97 -2.67 -9.19
C GLN A 95 -3.97 -2.02 -7.81
N LEU A 96 -3.97 -0.68 -7.76
CA LEU A 96 -4.04 0.05 -6.50
C LEU A 96 -5.46 -0.07 -5.91
N GLU A 97 -5.59 -0.76 -4.79
CA GLU A 97 -6.87 -1.00 -4.11
C GLU A 97 -7.09 -0.05 -2.94
N LYS A 98 -6.03 0.28 -2.21
CA LYS A 98 -6.08 1.18 -1.05
C LYS A 98 -4.88 2.09 -1.02
N VAL A 99 -5.11 3.33 -0.61
CA VAL A 99 -4.05 4.30 -0.36
C VAL A 99 -4.44 5.23 0.78
N SER A 100 -3.47 5.54 1.62
CA SER A 100 -3.59 6.54 2.69
C SER A 100 -2.38 7.44 2.67
N PHE A 101 -2.59 8.72 2.98
CA PHE A 101 -1.53 9.71 3.20
C PHE A 101 -1.45 10.06 4.68
N LEU A 102 -0.26 10.13 5.25
CA LEU A 102 -0.08 10.38 6.69
C LEU A 102 -0.46 11.82 7.05
N GLU A 103 -0.22 12.78 6.15
CA GLU A 103 -0.48 14.21 6.38
C GLU A 103 -1.94 14.60 6.14
N ALA A 104 -2.73 13.72 5.52
CA ALA A 104 -4.10 14.03 5.16
C ALA A 104 -5.05 13.85 6.34
N ARG A 105 -5.88 14.87 6.59
CA ARG A 105 -6.97 14.82 7.60
C ARG A 105 -8.12 13.92 7.16
N ASN A 106 -8.39 13.86 5.86
CA ASN A 106 -9.47 13.10 5.26
C ASN A 106 -8.87 12.18 4.20
N ASN A 107 -8.53 10.95 4.58
CA ASN A 107 -8.10 9.94 3.64
C ASN A 107 -9.28 9.11 3.12
N TYR A 108 -9.11 8.55 1.92
CA TYR A 108 -9.96 7.45 1.45
C TYR A 108 -9.88 6.23 2.38
N TRP A 109 -8.70 5.97 2.96
CA TRP A 109 -8.46 4.95 3.98
C TRP A 109 -7.61 5.51 5.11
N ASP A 110 -7.97 5.25 6.37
CA ASP A 110 -7.15 5.69 7.51
C ASP A 110 -5.85 4.86 7.61
N TRP A 111 -4.72 5.53 7.83
CA TRP A 111 -3.41 4.86 7.85
C TRP A 111 -3.22 3.98 9.11
N ASN A 112 -3.77 4.35 10.27
CA ASN A 112 -3.69 3.50 11.47
C ASN A 112 -4.48 2.22 11.24
N LEU A 113 -5.69 2.35 10.71
CA LEU A 113 -6.52 1.19 10.36
C LEU A 113 -5.83 0.29 9.33
N MET A 114 -5.16 0.88 8.34
CA MET A 114 -4.39 0.15 7.34
C MET A 114 -3.23 -0.64 7.97
N MET A 115 -2.48 -0.03 8.89
CA MET A 115 -1.42 -0.70 9.66
C MET A 115 -1.93 -1.91 10.44
N GLU A 116 -3.04 -1.75 11.17
CA GLU A 116 -3.65 -2.80 11.98
C GLU A 116 -4.24 -3.94 11.13
N THR A 117 -4.89 -3.59 10.02
CA THR A 117 -5.52 -4.55 9.11
C THR A 117 -4.50 -5.48 8.45
N TYR A 118 -3.33 -4.96 8.12
CA TYR A 118 -2.32 -5.66 7.33
C TYR A 118 -1.15 -6.23 8.15
N GLN A 119 -1.07 -5.97 9.47
CA GLN A 119 0.03 -6.42 10.34
C GLN A 119 0.23 -7.96 10.38
N THR A 120 -0.83 -8.74 10.16
CA THR A 120 -0.74 -10.21 10.16
C THR A 120 -0.18 -10.76 8.84
N ARG A 121 -0.16 -9.93 7.78
CA ARG A 121 0.25 -10.29 6.42
C ARG A 121 1.54 -9.63 5.98
N PHE A 122 1.95 -8.55 6.63
CA PHE A 122 3.13 -7.74 6.27
C PHE A 122 3.81 -7.23 7.53
N ASN A 123 5.10 -6.93 7.46
CA ASN A 123 5.84 -6.40 8.61
C ASN A 123 5.61 -4.89 8.77
N THR A 124 4.34 -4.49 8.88
CA THR A 124 3.90 -3.09 8.77
C THR A 124 4.60 -2.19 9.77
N ARG A 125 4.85 -2.65 11.00
CA ARG A 125 5.55 -1.87 12.04
C ARG A 125 7.02 -1.58 11.71
N GLU A 126 7.75 -2.56 11.17
CA GLU A 126 9.14 -2.36 10.75
C GLU A 126 9.20 -1.43 9.54
N MET A 127 8.35 -1.68 8.55
CA MET A 127 8.20 -0.83 7.38
C MET A 127 7.86 0.61 7.75
N PHE A 128 7.03 0.83 8.76
CA PHE A 128 6.69 2.17 9.21
C PHE A 128 7.86 2.90 9.87
N ARG A 129 8.77 2.19 10.54
CA ARG A 129 10.00 2.81 11.08
C ARG A 129 10.92 3.23 9.96
N GLU A 130 11.16 2.36 8.98
CA GLU A 130 11.94 2.71 7.79
C GLU A 130 11.34 3.86 7.00
N LEU A 131 10.02 4.01 7.03
CA LEU A 131 9.33 5.13 6.41
C LEU A 131 9.67 6.44 7.11
N GLN A 132 9.81 6.44 8.43
CA GLN A 132 10.26 7.63 9.17
C GLN A 132 11.70 7.99 8.81
N ASP A 133 12.59 7.00 8.69
CA ASP A 133 13.99 7.23 8.29
C ASP A 133 14.07 7.80 6.87
N LEU A 134 13.31 7.22 5.92
CA LEU A 134 13.20 7.74 4.55
C LEU A 134 12.66 9.17 4.53
N ARG A 135 11.64 9.45 5.34
CA ARG A 135 11.06 10.78 5.48
C ARG A 135 12.08 11.78 6.04
N GLU A 136 12.87 11.39 7.03
CA GLU A 136 13.95 12.24 7.57
C GLU A 136 15.04 12.51 6.52
N GLN A 137 15.40 11.53 5.70
CA GLN A 137 16.37 11.74 4.62
C GLN A 137 15.85 12.72 3.55
N ILE A 138 14.55 12.65 3.22
CA ILE A 138 13.95 13.49 2.18
C ILE A 138 13.62 14.90 2.70
N PHE A 139 13.13 15.02 3.94
CA PHE A 139 12.62 16.28 4.49
C PHE A 139 13.48 16.90 5.59
N GLY A 140 14.33 16.11 6.25
CA GLY A 140 15.16 16.51 7.38
C GLY A 140 16.54 17.08 7.01
N GLY A 141 16.94 17.01 5.75
CA GLY A 141 18.22 17.51 5.22
C GLY A 141 18.40 19.05 5.20
N GLY A 142 17.65 19.78 6.03
CA GLY A 142 17.71 21.24 6.16
C GLY A 142 18.78 21.77 7.12
N LYS A 143 20.00 21.21 7.08
CA LYS A 143 21.18 21.84 7.67
C LYS A 143 22.35 21.81 6.67
N LEU A 144 22.43 22.86 5.86
CA LEU A 144 23.69 23.41 5.37
C LEU A 144 23.98 24.67 6.19
#